data_AF-A0A7S3L3N6-F1
#
_entry.id   AF-A0A7S3L3N6-F1
#
_cell.length_a   1.000
_cell.length_b   1.000
_cell.length_c   1.000
_cell.angle_alpha   90.00
_cell.angle_beta   90.00
_cell.angle_gamma   90.00
#
_symmetry.space_group_name_H-M   'P 1'
#
loop_
_entity.id
_entity.type
_entity.pdbx_description
1 polymer ?
#
loop_
_entity_poly.entity_id
_entity_poly.type
_entity_poly.pdbx_seq_one_letter_code
_entity_poly.pdbx_strand_id
1 'polypeptide(L)'
;MPNHHRTAKRSRDTTVVHSNSAHEATSAKEVERKQSPSPPKRQKKKLTDDLICPITLELPFQPVFAEDGRIYDKPAIEQHLEVCKREESGVLRSPLTNQPMGASLYPAPQIKNLIESMIENGTVEESLLEAWNKRVKEDKAAQELLKKAQAGDAEAMARVGHRFLNGADGFKKDVRLAYSWCQKAHDAGSVYGTARLGYHLARGLGTGKKCSEGIMYMGLAAGRGSDYAAYVLGRGFAEGKFGLYANSEKATEWLEKCLDPSCVFKNLNDEMKDKAREMIEELRKPGPDEDEDDSEYDAVGENADEEEEDDISTLEFWGRRRTQNNIFDLDDSDDDDDDLIVEMLTR
;
A
#
# COMPACT_ATOMS: atom_id res chain seq x y z
N MET A 1 9.19 -4.48 -82.93
CA MET A 1 8.78 -3.13 -83.40
C MET A 1 8.51 -2.28 -82.16
N PRO A 2 9.10 -1.09 -82.03
CA PRO A 2 10.36 -0.97 -81.27
C PRO A 2 10.45 0.24 -80.29
N ASN A 3 11.60 0.29 -79.59
CA ASN A 3 12.38 1.48 -79.21
C ASN A 3 11.98 2.28 -77.94
N HIS A 4 12.88 2.77 -77.07
CA HIS A 4 14.33 3.06 -77.12
C HIS A 4 14.88 3.09 -75.65
N HIS A 5 16.03 2.45 -75.33
CA HIS A 5 17.40 3.02 -75.20
C HIS A 5 17.60 4.03 -74.03
N ARG A 6 18.69 4.07 -73.25
CA ARG A 6 20.08 3.60 -73.44
C ARG A 6 20.89 3.67 -72.13
N THR A 7 21.66 2.61 -71.89
CA THR A 7 23.09 2.50 -71.48
C THR A 7 23.73 3.33 -70.35
N ALA A 8 24.51 2.57 -69.58
CA ALA A 8 25.43 2.95 -68.52
C ALA A 8 26.91 3.11 -68.97
N LYS A 9 27.71 3.56 -67.99
CA LYS A 9 29.11 3.23 -67.65
C LYS A 9 30.30 4.07 -68.17
N ARG A 10 31.08 4.50 -67.16
CA ARG A 10 32.56 4.47 -66.99
C ARG A 10 33.40 5.39 -67.91
N SER A 11 34.59 5.91 -67.57
CA SER A 11 35.45 5.94 -66.37
C SER A 11 36.77 6.63 -66.75
N ARG A 12 37.55 7.10 -65.75
CA ARG A 12 39.03 7.34 -65.76
C ARG A 12 39.51 8.56 -66.56
N ASP A 13 40.60 9.25 -66.25
CA ASP A 13 41.62 9.21 -65.20
C ASP A 13 42.42 10.54 -65.30
N THR A 14 43.10 10.91 -64.19
CA THR A 14 44.41 11.59 -64.02
C THR A 14 45.09 12.32 -65.24
N THR A 15 45.85 13.43 -65.17
CA THR A 15 46.58 14.21 -64.15
C THR A 15 47.35 15.35 -64.88
N VAL A 16 47.98 16.28 -64.11
CA VAL A 16 49.34 16.90 -64.38
C VAL A 16 49.35 18.12 -65.35
N VAL A 17 49.93 19.33 -65.14
CA VAL A 17 50.75 20.05 -64.10
C VAL A 17 50.86 21.57 -64.47
N HIS A 18 51.44 22.37 -63.55
CA HIS A 18 52.23 23.64 -63.70
C HIS A 18 51.40 24.94 -63.83
N SER A 19 51.71 26.07 -63.19
CA SER A 19 52.89 26.53 -62.41
C SER A 19 52.61 27.91 -61.78
N ASN A 20 53.49 28.32 -60.84
CA ASN A 20 53.76 29.66 -60.27
C ASN A 20 53.01 30.03 -58.99
N SER A 21 53.57 30.74 -58.00
CA SER A 21 54.91 30.99 -57.45
C SER A 21 54.73 32.22 -56.55
N ALA A 22 55.30 32.16 -55.35
CA ALA A 22 55.83 33.26 -54.54
C ALA A 22 54.90 34.37 -53.97
N HIS A 23 54.89 34.37 -52.62
CA HIS A 23 55.14 35.52 -51.73
C HIS A 23 54.34 36.82 -51.92
N GLU A 24 53.51 37.15 -50.92
CA GLU A 24 53.80 38.27 -50.00
C GLU A 24 52.84 38.29 -48.81
N ALA A 25 53.42 38.47 -47.63
CA ALA A 25 52.74 38.59 -46.36
C ALA A 25 52.15 39.99 -46.20
N THR A 26 50.91 40.13 -45.72
CA THR A 26 50.54 41.25 -44.86
C THR A 26 49.43 40.88 -43.87
N SER A 27 49.76 41.17 -42.63
CA SER A 27 49.03 41.16 -41.37
C SER A 27 47.59 41.71 -41.37
N ALA A 28 46.83 41.23 -40.38
CA ALA A 28 45.74 41.89 -39.65
C ALA A 28 44.30 41.83 -40.20
N LYS A 29 43.52 40.87 -39.70
CA LYS A 29 42.42 41.11 -38.73
C LYS A 29 41.68 39.81 -38.44
N GLU A 30 41.91 39.29 -37.24
CA GLU A 30 41.09 38.26 -36.62
C GLU A 30 39.70 38.85 -36.35
N VAL A 31 38.72 38.45 -37.16
CA VAL A 31 37.32 38.78 -36.93
C VAL A 31 36.79 37.75 -35.96
N GLU A 32 36.82 38.08 -34.67
CA GLU A 32 36.05 37.38 -33.64
C GLU A 32 34.57 37.35 -34.07
N ARG A 33 34.15 36.17 -34.52
CA ARG A 33 32.75 35.85 -34.79
C ARG A 33 32.07 35.76 -33.43
N LYS A 34 31.58 36.91 -32.92
CA LYS A 34 30.77 37.00 -31.71
C LYS A 34 29.66 35.95 -31.78
N GLN A 35 29.81 34.90 -30.99
CA GLN A 35 28.72 33.99 -30.66
C GLN A 35 27.62 34.85 -30.03
N SER A 36 26.48 34.92 -30.70
CA SER A 36 25.24 35.46 -30.13
C SER A 36 25.00 34.80 -28.77
N PRO A 37 24.78 35.56 -27.68
CA PRO A 37 24.58 34.97 -26.38
C PRO A 37 23.33 34.10 -26.40
N SER A 38 23.47 32.84 -25.97
CA SER A 38 22.36 31.94 -25.68
C SER A 38 21.36 32.64 -24.74
N PRO A 39 20.03 32.47 -24.92
CA PRO A 39 19.05 33.16 -24.11
C PRO A 39 19.20 32.82 -22.61
N PRO A 40 18.85 33.75 -21.71
CA PRO A 40 19.22 33.67 -20.31
C PRO A 40 18.54 32.47 -19.63
N LYS A 41 19.34 31.63 -18.95
CA LYS A 41 18.90 30.48 -18.13
C LYS A 41 17.94 30.84 -16.97
N ARG A 42 17.58 32.11 -16.81
CA ARG A 42 16.91 32.70 -15.65
C ARG A 42 15.37 32.61 -15.68
N GLN A 43 14.76 32.41 -16.85
CA GLN A 43 13.30 32.25 -16.97
C GLN A 43 12.81 30.81 -16.71
N LYS A 44 13.65 29.81 -16.98
CA LYS A 44 13.27 28.39 -16.95
C LYS A 44 12.94 27.87 -15.54
N LYS A 45 13.69 28.33 -14.53
CA LYS A 45 13.51 27.92 -13.13
C LYS A 45 12.21 28.42 -12.50
N LYS A 46 11.64 29.51 -13.04
CA LYS A 46 10.42 30.12 -12.49
C LYS A 46 9.15 29.35 -12.92
N LEU A 47 9.18 28.74 -14.11
CA LEU A 47 8.05 28.00 -14.66
C LEU A 47 7.84 26.65 -13.96
N THR A 48 8.92 25.98 -13.54
CA THR A 48 8.82 24.75 -12.74
C THR A 48 8.11 25.01 -11.42
N ASP A 49 8.44 26.11 -10.74
CA ASP A 49 7.89 26.45 -9.42
C ASP A 49 6.37 26.68 -9.48
N ASP A 50 5.87 27.24 -10.59
CA ASP A 50 4.44 27.48 -10.81
C ASP A 50 3.64 26.17 -11.08
N LEU A 51 4.33 25.08 -11.42
CA LEU A 51 3.72 23.77 -11.72
C LEU A 51 3.74 22.81 -10.52
N ILE A 52 4.44 23.16 -9.45
CA ILE A 52 4.52 22.34 -8.24
C ILE A 52 3.16 22.36 -7.53
N CYS A 53 2.67 21.18 -7.18
CA CYS A 53 1.46 21.03 -6.39
C CYS A 53 1.69 21.62 -4.98
N PRO A 54 0.88 22.59 -4.52
CA PRO A 54 1.09 23.22 -3.22
C PRO A 54 0.92 22.28 -2.02
N ILE A 55 0.22 21.15 -2.19
CA ILE A 55 -0.02 20.17 -1.11
C ILE A 55 1.15 19.18 -1.02
N THR A 56 1.52 18.58 -2.14
CA THR A 56 2.53 17.50 -2.15
C THR A 56 3.96 18.04 -2.30
N LEU A 57 4.12 19.29 -2.73
CA LEU A 57 5.40 19.90 -3.08
C LEU A 57 6.16 19.16 -4.19
N GLU A 58 5.42 18.35 -4.97
CA GLU A 58 5.92 17.57 -6.10
C GLU A 58 5.23 18.01 -7.40
N LEU A 59 5.75 17.50 -8.52
CA LEU A 59 5.07 17.62 -9.82
C LEU A 59 3.76 16.80 -9.80
N PRO A 60 2.61 17.39 -10.14
CA PRO A 60 1.32 16.70 -10.11
C PRO A 60 1.23 15.64 -11.20
N PHE A 61 1.04 14.37 -10.82
CA PHE A 61 0.96 13.24 -11.75
C PHE A 61 -0.42 13.10 -12.41
N GLN A 62 -1.47 13.49 -11.69
CA GLN A 62 -2.84 13.64 -12.17
C GLN A 62 -3.29 15.09 -11.97
N PRO A 63 -2.77 16.04 -12.78
CA PRO A 63 -3.03 17.45 -12.56
C PRO A 63 -4.50 17.79 -12.79
N VAL A 64 -5.07 18.56 -11.86
CA VAL A 64 -6.41 19.13 -11.92
C VAL A 64 -6.37 20.61 -11.57
N PHE A 65 -7.25 21.40 -12.17
CA PHE A 65 -7.58 22.74 -11.70
C PHE A 65 -8.67 22.65 -10.64
N ALA A 66 -8.45 23.32 -9.52
CA ALA A 66 -9.50 23.54 -8.54
C ALA A 66 -10.11 24.94 -8.72
N GLU A 67 -11.25 25.21 -8.07
CA GLU A 67 -11.99 26.47 -8.24
C GLU A 67 -11.24 27.72 -7.76
N ASP A 68 -10.19 27.56 -6.97
CA ASP A 68 -9.30 28.66 -6.57
C ASP A 68 -8.29 29.04 -7.68
N GLY A 69 -8.39 28.41 -8.86
CA GLY A 69 -7.58 28.67 -10.04
C GLY A 69 -6.19 28.04 -10.01
N ARG A 70 -5.90 27.18 -9.03
CA ARG A 70 -4.58 26.54 -8.87
C ARG A 70 -4.57 25.11 -9.39
N ILE A 71 -3.35 24.64 -9.66
CA ILE A 71 -3.07 23.27 -10.09
C ILE A 71 -2.75 22.44 -8.85
N TYR A 72 -3.41 21.30 -8.74
CA TYR A 72 -3.14 20.30 -7.72
C TYR A 72 -2.96 18.94 -8.34
N ASP A 73 -2.30 18.05 -7.61
CA ASP A 73 -2.41 16.63 -7.87
C ASP A 73 -3.76 16.13 -7.35
N LYS A 74 -4.54 15.49 -8.22
CA LYS A 74 -5.92 15.05 -7.94
C LYS A 74 -6.08 14.31 -6.60
N PRO A 75 -5.31 13.25 -6.27
CA PRO A 75 -5.51 12.53 -5.01
C PRO A 75 -5.30 13.42 -3.78
N ALA A 76 -4.33 14.33 -3.83
CA ALA A 76 -4.01 15.22 -2.72
C ALA A 76 -5.12 16.24 -2.46
N ILE A 77 -5.67 16.86 -3.51
CA ILE A 77 -6.76 17.82 -3.35
C ILE A 77 -8.08 17.13 -2.97
N GLU A 78 -8.35 15.93 -3.48
CA GLU A 78 -9.53 15.16 -3.07
C GLU A 78 -9.50 14.84 -1.56
N GLN A 79 -8.35 14.39 -1.05
CA GLN A 79 -8.18 14.14 0.38
C GLN A 79 -8.36 15.40 1.21
N HIS A 80 -7.79 16.54 0.78
CA HIS A 80 -7.99 17.83 1.46
C HIS A 80 -9.46 18.23 1.52
N LEU A 81 -10.19 18.12 0.41
CA LEU A 81 -11.62 18.42 0.36
C LEU A 81 -12.44 17.46 1.24
N GLU A 82 -12.07 16.20 1.34
CA GLU A 82 -12.70 15.25 2.26
C GLU A 82 -12.47 15.62 3.73
N VAL A 83 -11.28 16.09 4.09
CA VAL A 83 -11.00 16.61 5.44
C VAL A 83 -11.88 17.82 5.74
N CYS A 84 -11.93 18.81 4.84
CA CYS A 84 -12.79 19.99 5.03
C CYS A 84 -14.28 19.64 5.18
N LYS A 85 -14.77 18.57 4.54
CA LYS A 85 -16.16 18.11 4.69
C LYS A 85 -16.46 17.53 6.06
N ARG A 86 -15.45 16.97 6.75
CA ARG A 86 -15.60 16.36 8.07
C ARG A 86 -15.51 17.40 9.20
N GLU A 87 -14.93 18.56 8.93
CA GLU A 87 -14.90 19.66 9.89
C GLU A 87 -16.31 20.19 10.18
N GLU A 88 -16.55 20.64 11.41
CA GLU A 88 -17.86 21.15 11.86
C GLU A 88 -18.39 22.29 10.99
N SER A 89 -17.49 23.10 10.40
CA SER A 89 -17.89 24.19 9.52
C SER A 89 -18.48 23.72 8.19
N GLY A 90 -18.08 22.53 7.71
CA GLY A 90 -18.42 21.99 6.39
C GLY A 90 -18.00 22.88 5.20
N VAL A 91 -17.27 23.96 5.44
CA VAL A 91 -16.84 24.91 4.41
C VAL A 91 -15.58 24.38 3.74
N LEU A 92 -15.66 24.14 2.44
CA LEU A 92 -14.51 23.78 1.62
C LEU A 92 -13.58 24.99 1.46
N ARG A 93 -12.28 24.80 1.67
CA ARG A 93 -11.28 25.88 1.65
C ARG A 93 -10.09 25.54 0.78
N SER A 94 -9.52 26.57 0.15
CA SER A 94 -8.26 26.47 -0.59
C SER A 94 -7.13 26.03 0.36
N PRO A 95 -6.37 24.97 0.02
CA PRO A 95 -5.25 24.50 0.83
C PRO A 95 -4.18 25.56 1.07
N LEU A 96 -4.06 26.55 0.18
CA LEU A 96 -3.03 27.58 0.27
C LEU A 96 -3.52 28.88 0.90
N THR A 97 -4.71 29.35 0.50
CA THR A 97 -5.20 30.68 0.92
C THR A 97 -6.19 30.61 2.09
N ASN A 98 -6.66 29.41 2.43
CA ASN A 98 -7.70 29.15 3.42
C ASN A 98 -9.05 29.86 3.14
N GLN A 99 -9.21 30.41 1.93
CA GLN A 99 -10.44 31.04 1.48
C GLN A 99 -11.46 30.00 1.05
N PRO A 100 -12.78 30.28 1.19
CA PRO A 100 -13.83 29.39 0.71
C PRO A 100 -13.69 29.12 -0.80
N MET A 101 -13.85 27.87 -1.20
CA MET A 101 -13.86 27.45 -2.61
C MET A 101 -14.88 26.33 -2.83
N GLY A 102 -15.32 26.08 -4.06
CA GLY A 102 -16.18 24.93 -4.35
C GLY A 102 -15.40 23.61 -4.51
N ALA A 103 -16.16 22.54 -4.77
CA ALA A 103 -15.64 21.17 -4.87
C ALA A 103 -15.23 20.76 -6.29
N SER A 104 -15.42 21.62 -7.30
CA SER A 104 -15.22 21.22 -8.70
C SER A 104 -13.73 21.08 -9.01
N LEU A 105 -13.37 19.94 -9.58
CA LEU A 105 -12.03 19.63 -10.05
C LEU A 105 -12.05 19.36 -11.56
N TYR A 106 -11.26 20.10 -12.31
CA TYR A 106 -11.21 20.01 -13.77
C TYR A 106 -9.89 19.33 -14.20
N PRO A 107 -9.93 18.17 -14.88
CA PRO A 107 -8.73 17.54 -15.41
C PRO A 107 -7.89 18.48 -16.27
N ALA A 108 -6.57 18.49 -16.05
CA ALA A 108 -5.64 19.39 -16.72
C ALA A 108 -4.56 18.61 -17.53
N PRO A 109 -4.94 17.80 -18.54
CA PRO A 109 -3.98 16.98 -19.29
C PRO A 109 -2.89 17.81 -19.98
N GLN A 110 -3.17 19.05 -20.36
CA GLN A 110 -2.19 19.99 -20.89
C GLN A 110 -1.03 20.27 -19.94
N ILE A 111 -1.28 20.26 -18.62
CA ILE A 111 -0.24 20.45 -17.60
C ILE A 111 0.64 19.20 -17.52
N LYS A 112 0.04 18.01 -17.59
CA LYS A 112 0.79 16.75 -17.63
C LYS A 112 1.73 16.71 -18.83
N ASN A 113 1.23 17.03 -20.03
CA ASN A 113 2.02 17.07 -21.25
C ASN A 113 3.17 18.11 -21.15
N LEU A 114 2.92 19.26 -20.51
CA LEU A 114 3.95 20.26 -20.28
C LEU A 114 5.06 19.72 -19.35
N ILE A 115 4.68 19.09 -18.24
CA ILE A 115 5.62 18.48 -17.29
C ILE A 115 6.48 17.41 -18.00
N GLU A 116 5.85 16.52 -18.77
CA GLU A 116 6.55 15.49 -19.54
C GLU A 116 7.53 16.10 -20.55
N SER A 117 7.14 17.15 -21.27
CA SER A 117 8.04 17.87 -22.18
C SER A 117 9.19 18.56 -21.43
N MET A 118 8.96 19.07 -20.23
CA MET A 118 10.01 19.69 -19.41
C MET A 118 11.03 18.66 -18.91
N ILE A 119 10.58 17.45 -18.61
CA ILE A 119 11.42 16.31 -18.25
C ILE A 119 12.27 15.89 -19.44
N GLU A 120 11.68 15.73 -20.63
CA GLU A 120 12.41 15.38 -21.87
C GLU A 120 13.49 16.40 -22.22
N ASN A 121 13.21 17.68 -21.98
CA ASN A 121 14.15 18.77 -22.22
C ASN A 121 15.20 18.96 -21.11
N GLY A 122 15.17 18.15 -20.05
CA GLY A 122 16.12 18.20 -18.93
C GLY A 122 16.03 19.50 -18.12
N THR A 123 14.84 20.07 -17.99
CA THR A 123 14.61 21.36 -17.29
C THR A 123 14.08 21.23 -15.87
N VAL A 124 13.77 19.99 -15.44
CA VAL A 124 13.25 19.66 -14.11
C VAL A 124 14.40 19.32 -13.16
N GLU A 125 14.26 19.69 -11.89
CA GLU A 125 15.20 19.33 -10.84
C GLU A 125 15.29 17.80 -10.64
N GLU A 126 16.48 17.29 -10.31
CA GLU A 126 16.72 15.84 -10.17
C GLU A 126 15.83 15.19 -9.11
N SER A 127 15.64 15.83 -7.96
CA SER A 127 14.76 15.38 -6.88
C SER A 127 13.30 15.18 -7.34
N LEU A 128 12.75 16.16 -8.06
CA LEU A 128 11.39 16.11 -8.63
C LEU A 128 11.29 15.04 -9.72
N LEU A 129 12.35 14.84 -10.50
CA LEU A 129 12.41 13.83 -11.55
C LEU A 129 12.43 12.40 -10.96
N GLU A 130 13.16 12.17 -9.88
CA GLU A 130 13.19 10.88 -9.18
C GLU A 130 11.80 10.50 -8.65
N ALA A 131 11.13 11.43 -7.95
CA ALA A 131 9.77 11.24 -7.45
C ALA A 131 8.78 10.96 -8.60
N TRP A 132 8.86 11.73 -9.69
CA TRP A 132 8.04 11.50 -10.89
C TRP A 132 8.27 10.10 -11.48
N ASN A 133 9.53 9.70 -11.67
CA ASN A 133 9.88 8.41 -12.25
C ASN A 133 9.44 7.24 -11.37
N LYS A 134 9.49 7.39 -10.04
CA LYS A 134 8.93 6.41 -9.10
C LYS A 134 7.43 6.21 -9.35
N ARG A 135 6.66 7.31 -9.41
CA ARG A 135 5.22 7.26 -9.68
C ARG A 135 4.88 6.69 -11.07
N VAL A 136 5.69 6.99 -12.08
CA VAL A 136 5.56 6.37 -13.43
C VAL A 136 5.73 4.86 -13.37
N LYS A 137 6.71 4.35 -12.60
CA LYS A 137 6.94 2.90 -12.44
C LYS A 137 5.77 2.24 -11.72
N GLU A 138 5.30 2.84 -10.63
CA GLU A 138 4.15 2.35 -9.86
C GLU A 138 2.88 2.30 -10.72
N ASP A 139 2.55 3.37 -11.44
CA ASP A 139 1.38 3.42 -12.33
C ASP A 139 1.46 2.36 -13.45
N LYS A 140 2.63 2.17 -14.06
CA LYS A 140 2.83 1.10 -15.05
C LYS A 140 2.62 -0.29 -14.44
N ALA A 141 3.18 -0.54 -13.26
CA ALA A 141 3.02 -1.82 -12.56
C ALA A 141 1.54 -2.05 -12.19
N ALA A 142 0.84 -1.02 -11.72
CA ALA A 142 -0.60 -1.07 -11.43
C ALA A 142 -1.42 -1.41 -12.67
N GLN A 143 -1.15 -0.77 -13.80
CA GLN A 143 -1.84 -1.04 -15.07
C GLN A 143 -1.57 -2.46 -15.59
N GLU A 144 -0.34 -2.95 -15.49
CA GLU A 144 -0.03 -4.34 -15.87
C GLU A 144 -0.73 -5.35 -14.98
N LEU A 145 -0.78 -5.10 -13.67
CA LEU A 145 -1.49 -5.95 -12.71
C LEU A 145 -2.99 -5.97 -13.00
N LEU A 146 -3.59 -4.81 -13.28
CA LEU A 146 -4.99 -4.69 -13.68
C LEU A 146 -5.28 -5.43 -14.98
N LYS A 147 -4.40 -5.36 -15.97
CA LYS A 147 -4.53 -6.12 -17.23
C LYS A 147 -4.53 -7.63 -16.97
N LYS A 148 -3.63 -8.14 -16.12
CA LYS A 148 -3.61 -9.56 -15.75
C LYS A 148 -4.88 -9.97 -15.02
N ALA A 149 -5.33 -9.17 -14.06
CA ALA A 149 -6.58 -9.41 -13.35
C ALA A 149 -7.80 -9.43 -14.29
N GLN A 150 -7.87 -8.51 -15.24
CA GLN A 150 -8.92 -8.47 -16.27
C GLN A 150 -8.84 -9.66 -17.24
N ALA A 151 -7.65 -10.19 -17.49
CA ALA A 151 -7.44 -11.38 -18.32
C ALA A 151 -7.83 -12.70 -17.62
N GLY A 152 -8.28 -12.66 -16.36
CA GLY A 152 -8.74 -13.85 -15.64
C GLY A 152 -7.72 -14.45 -14.66
N ASP A 153 -6.56 -13.82 -14.46
CA ASP A 153 -5.58 -14.30 -13.49
C ASP A 153 -6.09 -14.09 -12.05
N ALA A 154 -6.46 -15.20 -11.40
CA ALA A 154 -7.04 -15.21 -10.07
C ALA A 154 -6.10 -14.60 -9.01
N GLU A 155 -4.78 -14.80 -9.14
CA GLU A 155 -3.80 -14.26 -8.20
C GLU A 155 -3.59 -12.76 -8.43
N ALA A 156 -3.58 -12.33 -9.69
CA ALA A 156 -3.58 -10.90 -10.01
C ALA A 156 -4.84 -10.20 -9.46
N MET A 157 -6.02 -10.82 -9.56
CA MET A 157 -7.26 -10.27 -8.96
C MET A 157 -7.13 -10.08 -7.46
N ALA A 158 -6.59 -11.08 -6.75
CA ALA A 158 -6.39 -11.01 -5.30
C ALA A 158 -5.42 -9.88 -4.92
N ARG A 159 -4.32 -9.74 -5.67
CA ARG A 159 -3.35 -8.64 -5.48
C ARG A 159 -3.98 -7.28 -5.75
N VAL A 160 -4.79 -7.13 -6.81
CA VAL A 160 -5.53 -5.89 -7.08
C VAL A 160 -6.44 -5.55 -5.91
N GLY A 161 -7.18 -6.53 -5.37
CA GLY A 161 -8.01 -6.33 -4.18
C GLY A 161 -7.20 -5.80 -2.99
N HIS A 162 -6.05 -6.42 -2.72
CA HIS A 162 -5.15 -5.97 -1.67
C HIS A 162 -4.60 -4.55 -1.89
N ARG A 163 -4.22 -4.18 -3.13
CA ARG A 163 -3.74 -2.82 -3.43
C ARG A 163 -4.83 -1.76 -3.24
N PHE A 164 -6.08 -2.06 -3.61
CA PHE A 164 -7.22 -1.18 -3.34
C PHE A 164 -7.53 -1.05 -1.85
N LEU A 165 -7.27 -2.08 -1.04
CA LEU A 165 -7.44 -2.00 0.41
C LEU A 165 -6.43 -1.03 1.04
N ASN A 166 -5.17 -1.10 0.63
CA ASN A 166 -4.09 -0.30 1.24
C ASN A 166 -4.00 1.11 0.64
N GLY A 167 -4.31 1.27 -0.65
CA GLY A 167 -4.21 2.57 -1.34
C GLY A 167 -2.77 2.99 -1.66
N ALA A 168 -1.93 2.03 -2.05
CA ALA A 168 -0.51 2.24 -2.39
C ALA A 168 -0.19 1.67 -3.79
N ASP A 169 1.03 1.94 -4.28
CA ASP A 169 1.55 1.43 -5.56
C ASP A 169 0.70 1.82 -6.78
N GLY A 170 0.23 3.06 -6.83
CA GLY A 170 -0.59 3.58 -7.93
C GLY A 170 -2.09 3.29 -7.80
N PHE A 171 -2.55 2.69 -6.69
CA PHE A 171 -3.97 2.48 -6.40
C PHE A 171 -4.50 3.51 -5.40
N LYS A 172 -5.71 4.03 -5.65
CA LYS A 172 -6.45 4.82 -4.66
C LYS A 172 -7.17 3.86 -3.70
N LYS A 173 -7.11 4.11 -2.39
CA LYS A 173 -7.82 3.31 -1.39
C LYS A 173 -9.32 3.28 -1.69
N ASP A 174 -9.87 2.08 -1.91
CA ASP A 174 -11.29 1.83 -2.09
C ASP A 174 -11.62 0.43 -1.55
N VAL A 175 -12.14 0.42 -0.32
CA VAL A 175 -12.42 -0.81 0.42
C VAL A 175 -13.54 -1.63 -0.22
N ARG A 176 -14.52 -0.99 -0.86
CA ARG A 176 -15.63 -1.70 -1.54
C ARG A 176 -15.14 -2.35 -2.82
N LEU A 177 -14.33 -1.64 -3.58
CA LEU A 177 -13.72 -2.18 -4.78
C LEU A 177 -12.76 -3.32 -4.43
N ALA A 178 -11.97 -3.18 -3.36
CA ALA A 178 -11.12 -4.24 -2.82
C ALA A 178 -11.91 -5.53 -2.53
N TYR A 179 -13.04 -5.42 -1.81
CA TYR A 179 -13.93 -6.55 -1.53
C TYR A 179 -14.41 -7.24 -2.82
N SER A 180 -14.86 -6.45 -3.81
CA SER A 180 -15.36 -7.00 -5.07
C SER A 180 -14.28 -7.76 -5.87
N TRP A 181 -13.02 -7.31 -5.81
CA TRP A 181 -11.90 -8.00 -6.46
C TRP A 181 -11.50 -9.27 -5.72
N CYS A 182 -11.50 -9.24 -4.38
CA CYS A 182 -11.26 -10.43 -3.57
C CYS A 182 -12.32 -11.50 -3.82
N GLN A 183 -13.59 -11.10 -3.98
CA GLN A 183 -14.67 -12.02 -4.34
C GLN A 183 -14.44 -12.66 -5.72
N LYS A 184 -14.12 -11.86 -6.75
CA LYS A 184 -13.77 -12.38 -8.08
C LYS A 184 -12.56 -13.32 -8.04
N ALA A 185 -11.55 -13.00 -7.22
CA ALA A 185 -10.37 -13.83 -7.06
C ALA A 185 -10.70 -15.19 -6.41
N HIS A 186 -11.58 -15.19 -5.41
CA HIS A 186 -12.10 -16.42 -4.80
C HIS A 186 -12.86 -17.27 -5.83
N ASP A 187 -13.77 -16.66 -6.59
CA ASP A 187 -14.56 -17.34 -7.63
C ASP A 187 -13.66 -17.91 -8.74
N ALA A 188 -12.56 -17.23 -9.05
CA ALA A 188 -11.52 -17.69 -9.97
C ALA A 188 -10.56 -18.74 -9.36
N GLY A 189 -10.75 -19.10 -8.09
CA GLY A 189 -10.04 -20.18 -7.41
C GLY A 189 -8.76 -19.79 -6.67
N SER A 190 -8.45 -18.50 -6.51
CA SER A 190 -7.27 -18.03 -5.76
C SER A 190 -7.41 -18.31 -4.27
N VAL A 191 -6.42 -19.00 -3.70
CA VAL A 191 -6.31 -19.24 -2.26
C VAL A 191 -6.03 -17.94 -1.52
N TYR A 192 -5.15 -17.10 -2.07
CA TYR A 192 -4.88 -15.78 -1.50
C TYR A 192 -6.12 -14.88 -1.52
N GLY A 193 -6.86 -14.87 -2.63
CA GLY A 193 -8.14 -14.15 -2.74
C GLY A 193 -9.18 -14.66 -1.75
N THR A 194 -9.24 -15.97 -1.52
CA THR A 194 -10.11 -16.60 -0.51
C THR A 194 -9.79 -16.13 0.91
N ALA A 195 -8.50 -16.12 1.28
CA ALA A 195 -8.07 -15.62 2.59
C ALA A 195 -8.40 -14.12 2.76
N ARG A 196 -8.13 -13.31 1.73
CA ARG A 196 -8.46 -11.87 1.75
C ARG A 196 -9.98 -11.64 1.83
N LEU A 197 -10.79 -12.42 1.13
CA LEU A 197 -12.25 -12.35 1.25
C LEU A 197 -12.71 -12.66 2.68
N GLY A 198 -12.13 -13.69 3.31
CA GLY A 198 -12.38 -14.02 4.70
C GLY A 198 -12.06 -12.86 5.65
N TYR A 199 -10.93 -12.18 5.41
CA TYR A 199 -10.52 -11.00 6.17
C TYR A 199 -11.53 -9.84 6.03
N HIS A 200 -11.95 -9.54 4.80
CA HIS A 200 -12.94 -8.51 4.55
C HIS A 200 -14.27 -8.79 5.26
N LEU A 201 -14.73 -10.04 5.25
CA LEU A 201 -15.97 -10.43 5.93
C LEU A 201 -15.83 -10.39 7.46
N ALA A 202 -14.70 -10.86 8.00
CA ALA A 202 -14.46 -10.89 9.43
C ALA A 202 -14.38 -9.49 10.06
N ARG A 203 -13.75 -8.53 9.36
CA ARG A 203 -13.66 -7.14 9.82
C ARG A 203 -14.83 -6.25 9.36
N GLY A 204 -15.64 -6.69 8.39
CA GLY A 204 -16.69 -5.84 7.80
C GLY A 204 -16.14 -4.75 6.89
N LEU A 205 -15.06 -5.04 6.17
CA LEU A 205 -14.41 -4.08 5.27
C LEU A 205 -15.09 -4.11 3.89
N GLY A 206 -15.86 -3.06 3.59
CA GLY A 206 -16.58 -2.94 2.31
C GLY A 206 -17.90 -3.72 2.26
N THR A 207 -18.25 -4.40 3.35
CA THR A 207 -19.47 -5.18 3.55
C THR A 207 -19.88 -5.12 5.04
N GLY A 208 -21.05 -5.63 5.41
CA GLY A 208 -21.37 -5.82 6.82
C GLY A 208 -20.44 -6.83 7.50
N LYS A 209 -20.13 -6.63 8.78
CA LYS A 209 -19.30 -7.55 9.58
C LYS A 209 -19.98 -8.91 9.71
N LYS A 210 -19.27 -9.97 9.31
CA LYS A 210 -19.75 -11.36 9.28
C LYS A 210 -18.62 -12.30 9.70
N CYS A 211 -18.33 -12.33 11.00
CA CYS A 211 -17.16 -13.04 11.53
C CYS A 211 -17.18 -14.56 11.24
N SER A 212 -18.35 -15.21 11.36
CA SER A 212 -18.49 -16.65 11.11
C SER A 212 -18.22 -17.02 9.65
N GLU A 213 -18.78 -16.26 8.69
CA GLU A 213 -18.47 -16.44 7.27
C GLU A 213 -16.98 -16.19 7.01
N GLY A 214 -16.41 -15.13 7.60
CA GLY A 214 -14.99 -14.79 7.46
C GLY A 214 -14.04 -15.93 7.89
N ILE A 215 -14.29 -16.52 9.06
CA ILE A 215 -13.52 -17.68 9.55
C ILE A 215 -13.69 -18.88 8.63
N MET A 216 -14.90 -19.14 8.13
CA MET A 216 -15.13 -20.25 7.20
C MET A 216 -14.24 -20.13 5.96
N TYR A 217 -14.14 -18.93 5.37
CA TYR A 217 -13.24 -18.67 4.24
C TYR A 217 -11.76 -18.79 4.63
N MET A 218 -11.37 -18.36 5.84
CA MET A 218 -10.01 -18.60 6.35
C MET A 218 -9.71 -20.10 6.49
N GLY A 219 -10.65 -20.88 7.03
CA GLY A 219 -10.54 -22.35 7.11
C GLY A 219 -10.34 -22.99 5.74
N LEU A 220 -11.10 -22.54 4.74
CA LEU A 220 -10.98 -23.01 3.37
C LEU A 220 -9.60 -22.68 2.76
N ALA A 221 -9.09 -21.47 2.97
CA ALA A 221 -7.79 -21.06 2.48
C ALA A 221 -6.65 -21.81 3.20
N ALA A 222 -6.74 -21.99 4.51
CA ALA A 222 -5.76 -22.73 5.32
C ALA A 222 -5.73 -24.21 4.91
N GLY A 223 -6.89 -24.83 4.70
CA GLY A 223 -6.99 -26.21 4.20
C GLY A 223 -6.42 -26.41 2.79
N ARG A 224 -6.29 -25.33 2.01
CA ARG A 224 -5.61 -25.31 0.70
C ARG A 224 -4.13 -24.90 0.79
N GLY A 225 -3.57 -24.84 2.00
CA GLY A 225 -2.15 -24.60 2.25
C GLY A 225 -1.75 -23.14 2.29
N SER A 226 -2.64 -22.24 2.72
CA SER A 226 -2.28 -20.84 3.02
C SER A 226 -1.74 -20.70 4.44
N ASP A 227 -0.50 -20.24 4.55
CA ASP A 227 0.11 -19.88 5.83
C ASP A 227 -0.64 -18.72 6.54
N TYR A 228 -1.02 -17.67 5.80
CA TYR A 228 -1.73 -16.51 6.33
C TYR A 228 -3.07 -16.86 6.95
N ALA A 229 -3.85 -17.68 6.26
CA ALA A 229 -5.12 -18.12 6.80
C ALA A 229 -4.95 -19.03 8.03
N ALA A 230 -3.93 -19.90 8.05
CA ALA A 230 -3.61 -20.73 9.20
C ALA A 230 -3.18 -19.88 10.42
N TYR A 231 -2.35 -18.85 10.21
CA TYR A 231 -1.96 -17.91 11.25
C TYR A 231 -3.16 -17.17 11.86
N VAL A 232 -4.06 -16.65 11.02
CA VAL A 232 -5.26 -15.94 11.49
C VAL A 232 -6.19 -16.87 12.28
N LEU A 233 -6.33 -18.13 11.87
CA LEU A 233 -7.09 -19.14 12.63
C LEU A 233 -6.42 -19.46 13.97
N GLY A 234 -5.10 -19.65 13.97
CA GLY A 234 -4.32 -19.90 15.17
C GLY A 234 -4.48 -18.79 16.21
N ARG A 235 -4.33 -17.54 15.78
CA ARG A 235 -4.62 -16.35 16.61
C ARG A 235 -6.06 -16.31 17.09
N GLY A 236 -7.02 -16.58 16.21
CA GLY A 236 -8.44 -16.61 16.55
C GLY A 236 -8.76 -17.62 17.66
N PHE A 237 -8.13 -18.80 17.63
CA PHE A 237 -8.24 -19.80 18.69
C PHE A 237 -7.44 -19.45 19.95
N ALA A 238 -6.31 -18.76 19.85
CA ALA A 238 -5.54 -18.34 21.03
C ALA A 238 -6.31 -17.28 21.83
N GLU A 239 -6.87 -16.28 21.13
CA GLU A 239 -7.51 -15.12 21.73
C GLU A 239 -9.02 -15.31 21.98
N GLY A 240 -9.64 -16.35 21.39
CA GLY A 240 -11.10 -16.55 21.43
C GLY A 240 -11.87 -15.44 20.70
N LYS A 241 -11.34 -14.95 19.57
CA LYS A 241 -11.90 -13.84 18.79
C LYS A 241 -12.63 -14.33 17.53
N PHE A 242 -13.28 -13.40 16.85
CA PHE A 242 -14.01 -13.61 15.59
C PHE A 242 -15.17 -14.63 15.69
N GLY A 243 -15.60 -15.03 16.88
CA GLY A 243 -16.63 -16.06 17.08
C GLY A 243 -16.06 -17.47 17.25
N LEU A 244 -14.76 -17.60 17.46
CA LEU A 244 -14.11 -18.81 17.96
C LEU A 244 -14.04 -18.78 19.49
N TYR A 245 -14.15 -19.94 20.11
CA TYR A 245 -13.83 -20.10 21.53
C TYR A 245 -12.33 -20.31 21.70
N ALA A 246 -11.77 -19.75 22.77
CA ALA A 246 -10.36 -19.92 23.09
C ALA A 246 -10.04 -21.41 23.26
N ASN A 247 -9.01 -21.89 22.55
CA ASN A 247 -8.54 -23.27 22.60
C ASN A 247 -7.05 -23.31 22.27
N SER A 248 -6.21 -23.46 23.29
CA SER A 248 -4.76 -23.44 23.15
C SER A 248 -4.21 -24.57 22.28
N GLU A 249 -4.82 -25.76 22.32
CA GLU A 249 -4.38 -26.92 21.53
C GLU A 249 -4.63 -26.72 20.03
N LYS A 250 -5.82 -26.22 19.68
CA LYS A 250 -6.12 -25.87 18.27
C LYS A 250 -5.31 -24.67 17.80
N ALA A 251 -5.07 -23.71 18.69
CA ALA A 251 -4.25 -22.55 18.38
C ALA A 251 -2.83 -22.96 18.00
N THR A 252 -2.17 -23.80 18.82
CA THR A 252 -0.82 -24.31 18.51
C THR A 252 -0.80 -25.13 17.23
N GLU A 253 -1.79 -26.00 16.99
CA GLU A 253 -1.88 -26.79 15.75
C GLU A 253 -1.91 -25.90 14.49
N TRP A 254 -2.74 -24.85 14.50
CA TRP A 254 -2.85 -23.95 13.35
C TRP A 254 -1.63 -23.02 13.21
N LEU A 255 -1.04 -22.57 14.31
CA LEU A 255 0.19 -21.77 14.29
C LEU A 255 1.39 -22.60 13.80
N GLU A 256 1.50 -23.87 14.19
CA GLU A 256 2.54 -24.77 13.67
C GLU A 256 2.36 -25.01 12.17
N LYS A 257 1.11 -25.24 11.73
CA LYS A 257 0.78 -25.35 10.29
C LYS A 257 1.15 -24.10 9.51
N CYS A 258 1.01 -22.90 10.08
CA CYS A 258 1.38 -21.67 9.38
C CYS A 258 2.89 -21.54 9.16
N LEU A 259 3.71 -22.15 10.01
CA LEU A 259 5.17 -22.16 9.92
C LEU A 259 5.71 -23.34 9.11
N ASP A 260 4.86 -24.29 8.74
CA ASP A 260 5.27 -25.48 8.00
C ASP A 260 5.81 -25.08 6.61
N PRO A 261 7.06 -25.46 6.25
CA PRO A 261 7.61 -25.22 4.93
C PRO A 261 6.78 -25.86 3.80
N SER A 262 5.93 -26.85 4.11
CA SER A 262 5.01 -27.54 3.19
C SER A 262 3.83 -26.67 2.72
N CYS A 263 3.57 -25.53 3.36
CA CYS A 263 2.56 -24.58 2.91
C CYS A 263 2.82 -24.13 1.47
N VAL A 264 1.78 -24.26 0.63
CA VAL A 264 1.84 -23.97 -0.81
C VAL A 264 1.85 -22.47 -1.06
N PHE A 265 1.06 -21.72 -0.30
CA PHE A 265 0.94 -20.27 -0.43
C PHE A 265 1.61 -19.60 0.76
N LYS A 266 2.72 -18.92 0.49
CA LYS A 266 3.57 -18.26 1.48
C LYS A 266 3.37 -16.75 1.46
N ASN A 267 2.43 -16.27 2.25
CA ASN A 267 2.02 -14.88 2.34
C ASN A 267 2.31 -14.25 3.71
N LEU A 268 2.88 -15.00 4.67
CA LEU A 268 3.35 -14.45 5.94
C LEU A 268 4.64 -13.65 5.77
N ASN A 269 4.65 -12.46 6.36
CA ASN A 269 5.87 -11.69 6.60
C ASN A 269 6.70 -12.33 7.72
N ASP A 270 8.00 -12.06 7.75
CA ASP A 270 8.90 -12.68 8.74
C ASP A 270 8.54 -12.28 10.17
N GLU A 271 8.11 -11.04 10.39
CA GLU A 271 7.61 -10.58 11.69
C GLU A 271 6.38 -11.39 12.17
N MET A 272 5.44 -11.68 11.27
CA MET A 272 4.27 -12.49 11.62
C MET A 272 4.65 -13.94 11.95
N LYS A 273 5.71 -14.46 11.33
CA LYS A 273 6.25 -15.79 11.68
C LYS A 273 6.89 -15.76 13.07
N ASP A 274 7.58 -14.69 13.40
CA ASP A 274 8.19 -14.53 14.72
C ASP A 274 7.10 -14.40 15.80
N LYS A 275 6.07 -13.58 15.57
CA LYS A 275 4.86 -13.51 16.43
C LYS A 275 4.18 -14.87 16.58
N ALA A 276 4.07 -15.65 15.50
CA ALA A 276 3.50 -16.99 15.56
C ALA A 276 4.32 -17.94 16.45
N ARG A 277 5.65 -17.88 16.39
CA ARG A 277 6.54 -18.67 17.26
C ARG A 277 6.42 -18.27 18.72
N GLU A 278 6.39 -16.97 18.99
CA GLU A 278 6.20 -16.43 20.33
C GLU A 278 4.88 -16.91 20.94
N MET A 279 3.77 -16.82 20.19
CA MET A 279 2.48 -17.34 20.63
C MET A 279 2.50 -18.86 20.90
N ILE A 280 3.18 -19.65 20.08
CA ILE A 280 3.34 -21.09 20.33
C ILE A 280 4.09 -21.33 21.65
N GLU A 281 5.15 -20.56 21.91
CA GLU A 281 5.92 -20.67 23.15
C GLU A 281 5.08 -20.28 24.37
N GLU A 282 4.32 -19.18 24.28
CA GLU A 282 3.42 -18.76 25.35
C GLU A 282 2.32 -19.78 25.65
N LEU A 283 1.68 -20.33 24.61
CA LEU A 283 0.62 -21.32 24.77
C LEU A 283 1.12 -22.67 25.30
N ARG A 284 2.44 -22.94 25.17
CA ARG A 284 3.08 -24.16 25.66
C ARG A 284 3.61 -24.05 27.09
N LYS A 285 3.72 -22.84 27.65
CA LYS A 285 4.09 -22.66 29.05
C LYS A 285 3.07 -23.42 29.92
N PRO A 286 3.49 -24.30 30.83
CA PRO A 286 2.56 -24.89 31.78
C PRO A 286 1.83 -23.75 32.50
N GLY A 287 0.53 -23.93 32.75
CA GLY A 287 -0.21 -23.02 33.61
C GLY A 287 0.53 -22.88 34.96
N PRO A 288 0.33 -21.79 35.71
CA PRO A 288 0.90 -21.71 37.05
C PRO A 288 0.54 -22.99 37.80
N ASP A 289 1.55 -23.75 38.21
CA ASP A 289 1.37 -25.00 38.93
C ASP A 289 0.43 -24.70 40.12
N GLU A 290 -0.70 -25.40 40.21
CA GLU A 290 -1.58 -25.37 41.38
C GLU A 290 -0.94 -26.11 42.58
N ASP A 291 0.37 -26.36 42.53
CA ASP A 291 1.15 -27.14 43.49
C ASP A 291 2.14 -26.25 44.26
N GLU A 292 1.66 -25.18 44.87
CA GLU A 292 2.30 -24.54 46.04
C GLU A 292 1.22 -24.17 47.08
N ASP A 293 0.52 -25.18 47.60
CA ASP A 293 -0.15 -25.10 48.91
C ASP A 293 0.37 -26.22 49.81
N ASP A 294 1.67 -26.15 50.12
CA ASP A 294 2.23 -26.78 51.33
C ASP A 294 1.91 -25.87 52.53
N SER A 295 0.63 -25.67 52.84
CA SER A 295 0.23 -25.21 54.17
C SER A 295 0.04 -26.42 55.09
N GLU A 296 1.05 -26.60 55.92
CA GLU A 296 1.08 -27.38 57.15
C GLU A 296 -0.23 -27.22 57.95
N TYR A 297 -1.16 -28.16 57.76
CA TYR A 297 -2.35 -28.31 58.61
C TYR A 297 -1.95 -28.90 59.95
N ASP A 298 -1.59 -28.04 60.90
CA ASP A 298 -1.52 -28.40 62.32
C ASP A 298 -2.95 -28.61 62.84
N ALA A 299 -3.30 -29.89 63.03
CA ALA A 299 -4.50 -30.31 63.70
C ALA A 299 -4.44 -29.96 65.20
N VAL A 300 -5.17 -28.91 65.60
CA VAL A 300 -5.60 -28.74 67.00
C VAL A 300 -7.12 -28.86 67.03
N GLY A 301 -7.59 -30.00 67.51
CA GLY A 301 -8.97 -30.17 67.91
C GLY A 301 -9.22 -29.50 69.25
N GLU A 302 -10.41 -28.90 69.40
CA GLU A 302 -11.32 -29.07 70.53
C GLU A 302 -12.54 -28.14 70.35
N ASN A 303 -13.73 -28.76 70.27
CA ASN A 303 -15.02 -28.43 70.93
C ASN A 303 -15.50 -26.95 70.98
N ALA A 304 -16.78 -26.59 70.83
CA ALA A 304 -18.06 -27.25 70.58
C ALA A 304 -19.12 -26.12 70.42
N ASP A 305 -20.34 -26.53 70.08
CA ASP A 305 -21.63 -25.86 70.35
C ASP A 305 -22.21 -24.89 69.29
N GLU A 306 -23.24 -25.42 68.62
CA GLU A 306 -24.59 -24.87 68.36
C GLU A 306 -24.77 -23.35 68.20
N GLU A 307 -25.24 -22.89 67.04
CA GLU A 307 -26.61 -22.38 66.81
C GLU A 307 -26.78 -21.77 65.40
N GLU A 308 -28.04 -21.60 65.05
CA GLU A 308 -28.74 -21.36 63.78
C GLU A 308 -28.36 -20.16 62.87
N GLU A 309 -28.62 -20.40 61.58
CA GLU A 309 -29.23 -19.54 60.55
C GLU A 309 -28.51 -18.32 59.93
N ASP A 310 -28.67 -18.27 58.59
CA ASP A 310 -28.60 -17.15 57.66
C ASP A 310 -27.26 -16.47 57.35
N ASP A 311 -26.61 -16.89 56.25
CA ASP A 311 -26.42 -15.99 55.10
C ASP A 311 -25.84 -16.73 53.88
N ILE A 312 -26.63 -16.83 52.80
CA ILE A 312 -26.16 -17.29 51.49
C ILE A 312 -25.50 -16.09 50.79
N SER A 313 -24.34 -15.66 51.29
CA SER A 313 -23.58 -14.53 50.74
C SER A 313 -22.09 -14.85 50.55
N THR A 314 -21.77 -15.99 49.93
CA THR A 314 -20.38 -16.21 49.44
C THR A 314 -20.34 -17.25 48.33
N LEU A 315 -20.71 -16.82 47.13
CA LEU A 315 -20.58 -17.61 45.91
C LEU A 315 -20.05 -16.75 44.76
N GLU A 316 -18.92 -16.03 44.93
CA GLU A 316 -18.25 -15.33 43.82
C GLU A 316 -16.75 -15.15 44.04
N PHE A 317 -15.93 -16.21 43.87
CA PHE A 317 -14.47 -15.98 43.80
C PHE A 317 -13.68 -16.71 42.70
N TRP A 318 -14.22 -17.74 42.02
CA TRP A 318 -13.48 -18.41 40.92
C TRP A 318 -14.26 -18.66 39.62
N GLY A 319 -15.44 -18.07 39.45
CA GLY A 319 -16.24 -18.18 38.21
C GLY A 319 -16.40 -16.89 37.40
N ARG A 320 -15.81 -15.76 37.83
CA ARG A 320 -16.21 -14.42 37.35
C ARG A 320 -15.06 -13.44 37.08
N ARG A 321 -13.88 -13.94 36.66
CA ARG A 321 -12.82 -13.09 36.08
C ARG A 321 -12.48 -13.52 34.65
N ARG A 322 -13.46 -13.48 33.74
CA ARG A 322 -13.20 -13.26 32.30
C ARG A 322 -14.42 -12.89 31.46
N THR A 323 -15.55 -12.53 32.08
CA THR A 323 -16.72 -12.07 31.34
C THR A 323 -17.32 -10.84 32.01
N GLN A 324 -17.33 -9.74 31.25
CA GLN A 324 -18.01 -8.46 31.48
C GLN A 324 -17.35 -7.45 32.44
N ASN A 325 -16.37 -6.71 31.91
CA ASN A 325 -16.55 -5.26 31.68
C ASN A 325 -15.39 -4.66 30.88
N ASN A 326 -15.71 -4.39 29.61
CA ASN A 326 -15.23 -3.35 28.69
C ASN A 326 -15.76 -3.83 27.32
N ILE A 327 -16.83 -3.34 26.67
CA ILE A 327 -17.38 -1.97 26.60
C ILE A 327 -16.31 -0.93 26.90
N PHE A 328 -15.21 -1.12 26.20
CA PHE A 328 -14.39 -0.03 25.78
C PHE A 328 -14.46 -0.14 24.26
N ASP A 329 -14.99 0.90 23.64
CA ASP A 329 -14.59 1.29 22.30
C ASP A 329 -13.07 1.52 22.36
N LEU A 330 -12.30 0.43 22.41
CA LEU A 330 -10.92 0.46 21.99
C LEU A 330 -11.04 0.72 20.51
N ASP A 331 -10.81 1.98 20.15
CA ASP A 331 -10.18 2.32 18.89
C ASP A 331 -9.32 1.13 18.47
N ASP A 332 -9.70 0.46 17.39
CA ASP A 332 -8.86 -0.51 16.66
C ASP A 332 -7.65 0.24 16.04
N SER A 333 -7.00 1.11 16.82
CA SER A 333 -5.77 1.83 16.53
C SER A 333 -4.53 1.02 16.87
N ASP A 334 -4.69 -0.13 17.54
CA ASP A 334 -3.61 -1.08 17.82
C ASP A 334 -3.47 -2.17 16.73
N ASP A 335 -4.31 -2.14 15.69
CA ASP A 335 -4.11 -2.90 14.44
C ASP A 335 -3.13 -2.14 13.50
N ASP A 336 -1.97 -1.73 14.03
CA ASP A 336 -0.80 -1.22 13.27
C ASP A 336 -0.21 -2.30 12.32
N ASP A 337 -0.79 -3.50 12.25
CA ASP A 337 -0.39 -4.59 11.35
C ASP A 337 -0.64 -4.27 9.86
N ASP A 338 -1.32 -3.17 9.52
CA ASP A 338 -1.37 -2.62 8.15
C ASP A 338 -0.34 -1.48 7.92
N ASP A 339 0.23 -0.87 8.97
CA ASP A 339 1.29 0.14 8.89
C ASP A 339 2.71 -0.48 8.76
N LEU A 340 2.88 -1.75 9.15
CA LEU A 340 4.14 -2.49 8.97
C LEU A 340 4.33 -3.12 7.58
N ILE A 341 3.45 -2.82 6.62
CA ILE A 341 3.71 -3.06 5.18
C ILE A 341 4.42 -1.85 4.53
N VAL A 342 4.66 -0.75 5.27
CA VAL A 342 5.25 0.49 4.74
C VAL A 342 6.77 0.62 4.98
N GLU A 343 7.40 -0.17 5.85
CA GLU A 343 8.83 0.01 6.17
C GLU A 343 9.80 -0.79 5.26
N MET A 344 9.74 -0.54 3.94
CA MET A 344 10.86 -0.86 3.03
C MET A 344 11.24 0.28 2.08
N LEU A 345 10.78 1.51 2.31
CA LEU A 345 11.17 2.69 1.51
C LEU A 345 11.41 3.97 2.34
N THR A 346 12.09 3.85 3.48
CA THR A 346 12.80 4.97 4.12
C THR A 346 14.22 4.58 4.49
N ARG A 347 15.05 4.40 3.47
CA ARG A 347 16.45 4.85 3.43
C ARG A 347 16.82 5.31 2.03
#